data_AF-A0A7C4A931-F1
#
_entry.id   AF-A0A7C4A931-F1
#
_cell.length_a   1.000
_cell.length_b   1.000
_cell.length_c   1.000
_cell.angle_alpha   90.00
_cell.angle_beta   90.00
_cell.angle_gamma   90.00
#
_symmetry.space_group_name_H-M   'P 1'
#
loop_
_entity.id
_entity.type
_entity.pdbx_description
1 polymer ?
#
loop_
_entity_poly.entity_id
_entity_poly.type
_entity_poly.pdbx_seq_one_letter_code
_entity_poly.pdbx_strand_id
1 'polypeptide(L)'
;MAHLNWTRHRGLGAAGGFAGLVTCLIGLCSVGSLNAVPTISQVSPTFGRPEVTLVTITGAGFGDTIEVLFNTTPASFVVVSATRITATVPPEATTGPITVNAFSGSASTPWEFTVAPRITDFTPVFGSPGEAVLINGANFIPGATVVEFNGASAAVEVTAPTQLQAIVPGGARSGPISVSTFAGTATSAMSFTVGGPGPVILGFEPTSGRVGDGVVITGVRFTGVTAVRFNGTNAVFSLTADTQIQTSVPAGAKTGPLSVVGPLGAAFSEAHFQVLTPAPVVVGFTPTSGPEGASVTIFGQNFLGVTGVTFGGTAATFAVTADTQIQATVPSGAKTGVISVLAGTASASSQAVFTVTAAPSITEFTPAAGAPGDQVIVNGAHFRETTAVKFGGVSAVFTVTADTQLETVVPVGATNAPISVTAPAGTAVRA
;
A
#
# COMPACT_ATOMS: atom_id res chain seq x y z
N MET A 1 -22.80 13.48 53.53
CA MET A 1 -22.59 14.26 54.77
C MET A 1 -23.92 14.86 55.19
N ALA A 2 -24.21 14.80 56.49
CA ALA A 2 -25.41 15.27 57.21
C ALA A 2 -26.69 14.39 57.15
N HIS A 3 -26.74 13.49 58.13
CA HIS A 3 -27.95 12.95 58.78
C HIS A 3 -28.60 14.00 59.70
N LEU A 4 -29.94 14.02 59.78
CA LEU A 4 -30.80 14.48 60.90
C LEU A 4 -32.25 14.11 60.50
N ASN A 5 -32.93 13.04 60.89
CA ASN A 5 -33.18 12.33 62.16
C ASN A 5 -34.30 12.97 63.04
N TRP A 6 -35.27 12.10 63.40
CA TRP A 6 -36.35 12.18 64.44
C TRP A 6 -37.62 12.99 64.14
N THR A 7 -38.80 12.40 63.87
CA THR A 7 -39.77 11.53 64.63
C THR A 7 -40.79 12.24 65.52
N ARG A 8 -42.07 11.94 65.19
CA ARG A 8 -43.29 11.72 66.01
C ARG A 8 -43.87 12.87 66.85
N HIS A 9 -45.15 13.16 66.59
CA HIS A 9 -46.18 13.08 67.62
C HIS A 9 -47.56 12.67 67.05
N ARG A 10 -48.28 11.90 67.86
CA ARG A 10 -49.58 11.23 67.65
C ARG A 10 -50.78 12.20 67.66
N GLY A 11 -51.92 11.79 67.07
CA GLY A 11 -53.21 11.89 67.75
C GLY A 11 -54.46 12.23 66.93
N LEU A 12 -55.24 11.19 66.62
CA LEU A 12 -56.72 11.08 66.51
C LEU A 12 -57.57 12.17 65.81
N GLY A 13 -58.40 11.74 64.86
CA GLY A 13 -59.60 12.46 64.43
C GLY A 13 -60.42 11.79 63.32
N ALA A 14 -61.38 10.94 63.73
CA ALA A 14 -62.69 10.65 63.12
C ALA A 14 -62.84 10.19 61.65
N ALA A 15 -63.65 9.13 61.51
CA ALA A 15 -64.26 8.62 60.30
C ALA A 15 -65.17 9.66 59.60
N GLY A 16 -65.25 9.56 58.27
CA GLY A 16 -66.21 10.30 57.45
C GLY A 16 -66.23 9.76 56.03
N GLY A 17 -67.05 8.73 55.80
CA GLY A 17 -67.44 8.35 54.45
C GLY A 17 -68.24 9.47 53.82
N PHE A 18 -67.88 9.84 52.58
CA PHE A 18 -68.70 10.70 51.76
C PHE A 18 -69.17 9.89 50.55
N ALA A 19 -70.38 9.35 50.71
CA ALA A 19 -71.30 9.12 49.61
C ALA A 19 -71.58 10.47 48.94
N GLY A 20 -71.02 10.67 47.75
CA GLY A 20 -71.33 11.80 46.88
C GLY A 20 -72.61 11.52 46.11
N LEU A 21 -73.71 11.99 46.70
CA LEU A 21 -75.06 12.19 46.18
C LEU A 21 -75.28 12.04 44.67
N VAL A 22 -76.21 11.13 44.36
CA VAL A 22 -77.05 11.13 43.16
C VAL A 22 -78.14 12.18 43.35
N THR A 23 -78.22 13.14 42.43
CA THR A 23 -79.41 13.97 42.23
C THR A 23 -79.99 13.62 40.86
N CYS A 24 -80.99 12.74 40.87
CA CYS A 24 -81.72 12.30 39.69
C CYS A 24 -82.98 13.17 39.54
N LEU A 25 -83.01 14.05 38.54
CA LEU A 25 -84.20 14.75 38.11
C LEU A 25 -84.58 14.24 36.71
N ILE A 26 -85.49 13.27 36.68
CA ILE A 26 -86.44 12.94 35.60
C ILE A 26 -85.90 13.02 34.15
N GLY A 27 -85.45 11.88 33.61
CA GLY A 27 -85.33 11.65 32.16
C GLY A 27 -83.95 11.13 31.73
N LEU A 28 -83.88 9.85 31.37
CA LEU A 28 -82.75 9.18 30.69
C LEU A 28 -81.35 9.41 31.29
N CYS A 29 -81.06 8.77 32.42
CA CYS A 29 -79.69 8.39 32.71
C CYS A 29 -79.36 7.15 31.86
N SER A 30 -78.85 7.34 30.63
CA SER A 30 -78.00 6.31 30.05
C SER A 30 -76.77 6.25 30.94
N VAL A 31 -76.70 5.27 31.84
CA VAL A 31 -75.40 4.81 32.34
C VAL A 31 -74.62 4.47 31.08
N GLY A 32 -73.73 5.36 30.65
CA GLY A 32 -72.78 5.07 29.59
C GLY A 32 -72.15 3.73 29.96
N SER A 33 -72.25 2.75 29.06
CA SER A 33 -71.87 1.38 29.32
C SER A 33 -70.55 1.36 30.09
N LEU A 34 -70.51 0.65 31.22
CA LEU A 34 -69.25 0.32 31.88
C LEU A 34 -68.32 -0.20 30.78
N ASN A 35 -67.24 0.53 30.47
CA ASN A 35 -66.35 0.15 29.37
C ASN A 35 -65.91 -1.29 29.63
N ALA A 36 -66.31 -2.20 28.75
CA ALA A 36 -65.94 -3.59 28.86
C ALA A 36 -64.42 -3.69 28.69
N VAL A 37 -63.79 -4.61 29.42
CA VAL A 37 -62.39 -4.97 29.21
C VAL A 37 -62.18 -5.23 27.72
N PRO A 38 -61.12 -4.69 27.09
CA PRO A 38 -60.91 -4.90 25.67
C PRO A 38 -60.81 -6.39 25.33
N THR A 39 -61.18 -6.74 24.11
CA THR A 39 -60.95 -8.08 23.54
C THR A 39 -60.38 -7.91 22.14
N ILE A 40 -59.44 -8.79 21.76
CA ILE A 40 -58.86 -8.80 20.41
C ILE A 40 -59.35 -10.07 19.72
N SER A 41 -60.11 -9.90 18.64
CA SER A 41 -60.66 -11.00 17.85
C SER A 41 -59.85 -11.29 16.58
N GLN A 42 -59.23 -10.26 16.01
CA GLN A 42 -58.47 -10.38 14.77
C GLN A 42 -57.41 -9.28 14.66
N VAL A 43 -56.30 -9.64 14.03
CA VAL A 43 -55.23 -8.71 13.62
C VAL A 43 -54.94 -8.95 12.14
N SER A 44 -54.88 -7.88 11.34
CA SER A 44 -54.56 -7.98 9.91
C SER A 44 -53.70 -6.79 9.43
N PRO A 45 -52.55 -7.03 8.78
CA PRO A 45 -51.91 -8.34 8.56
C PRO A 45 -51.38 -8.96 9.86
N THR A 46 -50.99 -10.25 9.84
CA THR A 46 -50.39 -10.97 11.00
C THR A 46 -48.86 -10.81 11.09
N PHE A 47 -48.25 -10.13 10.13
CA PHE A 47 -46.83 -9.80 10.10
C PHE A 47 -46.60 -8.44 9.45
N GLY A 48 -45.43 -7.84 9.67
CA GLY A 48 -45.14 -6.54 9.09
C GLY A 48 -43.71 -6.05 9.26
N ARG A 49 -43.36 -5.07 8.43
CA ARG A 49 -42.10 -4.33 8.50
C ARG A 49 -42.29 -3.12 9.41
N PRO A 50 -41.36 -2.88 10.37
CA PRO A 50 -41.31 -1.66 11.16
C PRO A 50 -41.44 -0.40 10.30
N GLU A 51 -42.13 0.61 10.83
CA GLU A 51 -42.36 1.94 10.24
C GLU A 51 -43.20 1.96 8.94
N VAL A 52 -43.48 0.80 8.34
CA VAL A 52 -44.18 0.70 7.05
C VAL A 52 -45.55 0.06 7.20
N THR A 53 -45.66 -1.03 7.96
CA THR A 53 -46.91 -1.78 8.02
C THR A 53 -47.91 -1.13 8.97
N LEU A 54 -49.09 -0.77 8.43
CA LEU A 54 -50.27 -0.39 9.20
C LEU A 54 -51.10 -1.64 9.51
N VAL A 55 -51.30 -1.91 10.79
CA VAL A 55 -52.02 -3.07 11.32
C VAL A 55 -53.41 -2.66 11.77
N THR A 56 -54.44 -3.36 11.28
CA THR A 56 -55.80 -3.25 11.78
C THR A 56 -56.03 -4.29 12.88
N ILE A 57 -56.44 -3.82 14.06
CA ILE A 57 -56.82 -4.64 15.22
C ILE A 57 -58.34 -4.55 15.37
N THR A 58 -59.03 -5.69 15.33
CA THR A 58 -60.49 -5.79 15.42
C THR A 58 -60.89 -6.54 16.68
N GLY A 59 -61.90 -6.04 17.37
CA GLY A 59 -62.32 -6.55 18.67
C GLY A 59 -63.49 -5.79 19.26
N ALA A 60 -63.50 -5.65 20.58
CA ALA A 60 -64.49 -4.85 21.31
C ALA A 60 -63.83 -4.15 22.51
N GLY A 61 -64.45 -3.06 22.99
CA GLY A 61 -63.99 -2.34 24.18
C GLY A 61 -62.78 -1.43 23.97
N PHE A 62 -62.56 -0.91 22.75
CA PHE A 62 -61.38 -0.09 22.43
C PHE A 62 -61.54 1.42 22.69
N GLY A 63 -62.71 1.88 23.11
CA GLY A 63 -63.03 3.31 23.20
C GLY A 63 -62.13 4.14 24.13
N ASP A 64 -61.54 3.50 25.14
CA ASP A 64 -60.67 4.10 26.15
C ASP A 64 -59.24 3.54 26.13
N THR A 65 -58.78 3.11 24.95
CA THR A 65 -57.41 2.63 24.73
C THR A 65 -56.39 3.74 24.97
N ILE A 66 -55.36 3.43 25.75
CA ILE A 66 -54.26 4.35 26.09
C ILE A 66 -52.92 3.94 25.48
N GLU A 67 -52.74 2.66 25.16
CA GLU A 67 -51.48 2.16 24.60
C GLU A 67 -51.71 0.91 23.77
N VAL A 68 -50.98 0.80 22.67
CA VAL A 68 -50.86 -0.42 21.88
C VAL A 68 -49.39 -0.81 21.84
N LEU A 69 -49.07 -2.05 22.22
CA LEU A 69 -47.72 -2.61 22.22
C LEU A 69 -47.62 -3.71 21.17
N PHE A 70 -46.53 -3.71 20.41
CA PHE A 70 -46.06 -4.89 19.66
C PHE A 70 -45.00 -5.57 20.50
N ASN A 71 -45.34 -6.73 21.06
CA ASN A 71 -44.64 -7.31 22.19
C ASN A 71 -44.60 -6.34 23.39
N THR A 72 -43.45 -5.71 23.59
CA THR A 72 -43.18 -4.71 24.63
C THR A 72 -42.96 -3.30 24.06
N THR A 73 -42.95 -3.14 22.74
CA THR A 73 -42.60 -1.87 22.08
C THR A 73 -43.87 -1.06 21.78
N PRO A 74 -44.00 0.17 22.32
CA PRO A 74 -45.15 1.03 22.06
C PRO A 74 -45.28 1.44 20.60
N ALA A 75 -46.50 1.39 20.09
CA ALA A 75 -46.87 1.75 18.73
C ALA A 75 -47.58 3.11 18.68
N SER A 76 -47.45 3.81 17.56
CA SER A 76 -48.42 4.85 17.22
C SER A 76 -49.73 4.19 16.79
N PHE A 77 -50.86 4.67 17.30
CA PHE A 77 -52.17 4.09 17.01
C PHE A 77 -53.27 5.16 16.92
N VAL A 78 -54.36 4.78 16.28
CA VAL A 78 -55.60 5.54 16.18
C VAL A 78 -56.76 4.62 16.53
N VAL A 79 -57.58 5.01 17.51
CA VAL A 79 -58.87 4.36 17.78
C VAL A 79 -59.86 4.82 16.72
N VAL A 80 -60.23 3.92 15.81
CA VAL A 80 -61.16 4.22 14.71
C VAL A 80 -62.60 4.08 15.18
N SER A 81 -62.87 3.10 16.05
CA SER A 81 -64.15 2.90 16.72
C SER A 81 -63.97 2.01 17.97
N ALA A 82 -65.04 1.80 18.75
CA ALA A 82 -65.01 0.89 19.90
C ALA A 82 -64.64 -0.58 19.56
N THR A 83 -64.62 -0.95 18.27
CA THR A 83 -64.30 -2.30 17.78
C THR A 83 -63.11 -2.34 16.84
N ARG A 84 -62.46 -1.20 16.55
CA ARG A 84 -61.33 -1.13 15.61
C ARG A 84 -60.27 -0.12 16.00
N ILE A 85 -59.02 -0.58 16.05
CA ILE A 85 -57.81 0.25 16.15
C ILE A 85 -56.96 0.06 14.89
N THR A 86 -56.29 1.10 14.44
CA THR A 86 -55.17 0.99 13.49
C THR A 86 -53.88 1.40 14.18
N ALA A 87 -52.84 0.58 14.09
CA ALA A 87 -51.53 0.84 14.69
C ALA A 87 -50.39 0.60 13.70
N THR A 88 -49.36 1.43 13.71
CA THR A 88 -48.18 1.24 12.85
C THR A 88 -47.13 0.43 13.60
N VAL A 89 -46.53 -0.57 12.97
CA VAL A 89 -45.46 -1.39 13.59
C VAL A 89 -44.30 -0.46 14.00
N PRO A 90 -43.90 -0.40 15.28
CA PRO A 90 -42.88 0.52 15.72
C PRO A 90 -41.46 0.12 15.27
N PRO A 91 -40.48 1.05 15.21
CA PRO A 91 -39.14 0.82 14.67
C PRO A 91 -38.38 -0.34 15.30
N GLU A 92 -38.45 -0.45 16.63
CA GLU A 92 -37.75 -1.46 17.43
C GLU A 92 -38.74 -2.54 17.93
N ALA A 93 -39.79 -2.82 17.16
CA ALA A 93 -40.74 -3.88 17.47
C ALA A 93 -40.03 -5.25 17.44
N THR A 94 -40.40 -6.10 18.39
CA THR A 94 -40.01 -7.51 18.38
C THR A 94 -41.21 -8.39 18.08
N THR A 95 -40.97 -9.58 17.51
CA THR A 95 -42.00 -10.60 17.34
C THR A 95 -42.55 -10.96 18.72
N GLY A 96 -43.86 -10.83 18.85
CA GLY A 96 -44.56 -10.84 20.12
C GLY A 96 -46.07 -10.81 19.94
N PRO A 97 -46.85 -11.01 21.01
CA PRO A 97 -48.27 -10.70 20.98
C PRO A 97 -48.50 -9.18 20.81
N ILE A 98 -49.67 -8.81 20.28
CA ILE A 98 -50.12 -7.42 20.31
C ILE A 98 -50.95 -7.21 21.57
N THR A 99 -50.59 -6.20 22.36
CA THR A 99 -51.31 -5.83 23.59
C THR A 99 -51.99 -4.48 23.43
N VAL A 100 -53.27 -4.41 23.79
CA VAL A 100 -54.06 -3.18 23.87
C VAL A 100 -54.34 -2.92 25.35
N ASN A 101 -53.79 -1.83 25.87
CA ASN A 101 -54.04 -1.35 27.22
C ASN A 101 -55.09 -0.24 27.17
N ALA A 102 -56.16 -0.38 27.95
CA ALA A 102 -57.23 0.59 28.12
C ALA A 102 -57.42 0.88 29.61
N PHE A 103 -58.14 1.96 29.95
CA PHE A 103 -58.47 2.24 31.35
C PHE A 103 -59.33 1.14 31.99
N SER A 104 -60.13 0.44 31.18
CA SER A 104 -60.98 -0.68 31.58
C SER A 104 -60.22 -2.01 31.77
N GLY A 105 -58.97 -2.10 31.31
CA GLY A 105 -58.13 -3.30 31.42
C GLY A 105 -57.28 -3.53 30.18
N SER A 106 -56.67 -4.70 30.08
CA SER A 106 -55.75 -5.05 28.99
C SER A 106 -56.20 -6.30 28.24
N ALA A 107 -55.95 -6.32 26.93
CA ALA A 107 -56.14 -7.48 26.08
C ALA A 107 -54.85 -7.77 25.32
N SER A 108 -54.50 -9.04 25.18
CA SER A 108 -53.34 -9.46 24.38
C SER A 108 -53.76 -10.57 23.42
N THR A 109 -53.16 -10.60 22.23
CA THR A 109 -53.40 -11.69 21.29
C THR A 109 -52.83 -13.00 21.84
N PRO A 110 -53.53 -14.14 21.69
CA PRO A 110 -52.97 -15.44 22.08
C PRO A 110 -51.99 -16.01 21.03
N TRP A 111 -51.74 -15.28 19.94
CA TRP A 111 -50.77 -15.57 18.90
C TRP A 111 -49.80 -14.40 18.71
N GLU A 112 -48.67 -14.70 18.09
CA GLU A 112 -47.61 -13.76 17.80
C GLU A 112 -47.92 -12.93 16.54
N PHE A 113 -47.60 -11.64 16.57
CA PHE A 113 -47.41 -10.82 15.38
C PHE A 113 -45.93 -10.88 14.98
N THR A 114 -45.64 -11.35 13.76
CA THR A 114 -44.25 -11.49 13.30
C THR A 114 -43.72 -10.19 12.72
N VAL A 115 -42.63 -9.69 13.28
CA VAL A 115 -41.95 -8.49 12.78
C VAL A 115 -40.84 -8.90 11.82
N ALA A 116 -40.64 -8.13 10.74
CA ALA A 116 -39.50 -8.31 9.84
C ALA A 116 -38.15 -8.34 10.61
N PRO A 117 -37.14 -9.07 10.11
CA PRO A 117 -35.83 -9.13 10.74
C PRO A 117 -35.16 -7.76 10.78
N ARG A 118 -34.19 -7.59 11.67
CA ARG A 118 -33.28 -6.43 11.75
C ARG A 118 -31.87 -6.94 11.97
N ILE A 119 -30.87 -6.30 11.34
CA ILE A 119 -29.45 -6.58 11.56
C ILE A 119 -28.85 -5.39 12.29
N THR A 120 -28.23 -5.63 13.44
CA THR A 120 -27.50 -4.61 14.22
C THR A 120 -26.05 -4.56 13.79
N ASP A 121 -25.39 -5.71 13.78
CA ASP A 121 -23.98 -5.86 13.39
C ASP A 121 -23.70 -7.32 12.97
N PHE A 122 -22.47 -7.55 12.52
CA PHE A 122 -21.94 -8.88 12.29
C PHE A 122 -20.43 -8.90 12.54
N THR A 123 -19.90 -10.06 12.93
CA THR A 123 -18.48 -10.28 13.16
C THR A 123 -18.06 -11.70 12.76
N PRO A 124 -16.91 -11.87 12.10
CA PRO A 124 -16.01 -10.83 11.57
C PRO A 124 -16.63 -10.04 10.39
N VAL A 125 -16.09 -8.85 10.09
CA VAL A 125 -16.55 -8.01 8.95
C VAL A 125 -16.00 -8.46 7.60
N PHE A 126 -15.16 -9.48 7.61
CA PHE A 126 -14.55 -10.11 6.46
C PHE A 126 -14.47 -11.62 6.67
N GLY A 127 -14.39 -12.40 5.61
CA GLY A 127 -14.20 -13.85 5.73
C GLY A 127 -14.21 -14.59 4.40
N SER A 128 -13.57 -15.74 4.39
CA SER A 128 -13.46 -16.63 3.23
C SER A 128 -14.61 -17.64 3.19
N PRO A 129 -14.96 -18.21 2.02
CA PRO A 129 -15.95 -19.27 1.93
C PRO A 129 -15.66 -20.41 2.91
N GLY A 130 -16.68 -20.83 3.67
CA GLY A 130 -16.58 -21.85 4.72
C GLY A 130 -16.35 -21.29 6.13
N GLU A 131 -15.97 -20.01 6.28
CA GLU A 131 -15.87 -19.37 7.60
C GLU A 131 -17.25 -18.98 8.14
N ALA A 132 -17.38 -18.97 9.46
CA ALA A 132 -18.62 -18.59 10.12
C ALA A 132 -18.64 -17.09 10.43
N VAL A 133 -19.79 -16.47 10.21
CA VAL A 133 -20.10 -15.08 10.54
C VAL A 133 -21.24 -15.07 11.55
N LEU A 134 -21.00 -14.44 12.70
CA LEU A 134 -22.02 -14.18 13.70
C LEU A 134 -22.77 -12.92 13.30
N ILE A 135 -24.10 -12.98 13.21
CA ILE A 135 -24.95 -11.85 12.87
C ILE A 135 -25.86 -11.57 14.05
N ASN A 136 -25.77 -10.36 14.60
CA ASN A 136 -26.61 -9.90 15.70
C ASN A 136 -27.73 -9.01 15.18
N GLY A 137 -28.90 -9.09 15.80
CA GLY A 137 -30.09 -8.44 15.28
C GLY A 137 -31.33 -8.67 16.14
N ALA A 138 -32.49 -8.70 15.48
CA ALA A 138 -33.77 -9.01 16.10
C ALA A 138 -34.68 -9.72 15.09
N ASN A 139 -35.66 -10.44 15.63
CA ASN A 139 -36.72 -11.14 14.88
C ASN A 139 -36.21 -12.24 13.94
N PHE A 140 -35.14 -12.92 14.31
CA PHE A 140 -34.72 -14.14 13.63
C PHE A 140 -35.62 -15.31 14.04
N ILE A 141 -36.03 -16.11 13.05
CA ILE A 141 -36.96 -17.21 13.21
C ILE A 141 -36.22 -18.52 12.90
N PRO A 142 -36.00 -19.41 13.88
CA PRO A 142 -35.40 -20.72 13.63
C PRO A 142 -36.14 -21.50 12.55
N GLY A 143 -35.41 -22.02 11.56
CA GLY A 143 -35.97 -22.80 10.44
C GLY A 143 -36.68 -21.99 9.34
N ALA A 144 -36.89 -20.67 9.51
CA ALA A 144 -37.56 -19.82 8.51
C ALA A 144 -36.73 -18.57 8.12
N THR A 145 -35.53 -18.42 8.67
CA THR A 145 -34.61 -17.33 8.33
C THR A 145 -33.66 -17.78 7.22
N VAL A 146 -33.50 -16.95 6.19
CA VAL A 146 -32.56 -17.14 5.09
C VAL A 146 -31.53 -16.02 5.14
N VAL A 147 -30.26 -16.36 4.90
CA VAL A 147 -29.15 -15.39 4.86
C VAL A 147 -28.47 -15.47 3.50
N GLU A 148 -28.18 -14.32 2.90
CA GLU A 148 -27.39 -14.24 1.67
C GLU A 148 -26.22 -13.26 1.79
N PHE A 149 -25.07 -13.67 1.25
CA PHE A 149 -23.89 -12.83 1.08
C PHE A 149 -23.84 -12.31 -0.36
N ASN A 150 -24.48 -11.17 -0.58
CA ASN A 150 -24.55 -10.46 -1.87
C ASN A 150 -24.84 -11.39 -3.07
N GLY A 151 -25.96 -12.12 -2.99
CA GLY A 151 -26.46 -13.00 -4.06
C GLY A 151 -26.06 -14.47 -3.95
N ALA A 152 -25.39 -14.88 -2.87
CA ALA A 152 -25.11 -16.30 -2.58
C ALA A 152 -25.77 -16.70 -1.25
N SER A 153 -26.64 -17.71 -1.27
CA SER A 153 -27.33 -18.20 -0.08
C SER A 153 -26.40 -18.97 0.85
N ALA A 154 -26.43 -18.64 2.13
CA ALA A 154 -25.61 -19.24 3.18
C ALA A 154 -26.33 -20.37 3.91
N ALA A 155 -25.55 -21.32 4.44
CA ALA A 155 -26.03 -22.18 5.51
C ALA A 155 -26.18 -21.33 6.79
N VAL A 156 -27.32 -21.43 7.46
CA VAL A 156 -27.65 -20.61 8.63
C VAL A 156 -28.16 -21.46 9.78
N GLU A 157 -27.69 -21.13 10.98
CA GLU A 157 -28.21 -21.63 12.25
C GLU A 157 -28.65 -20.42 13.10
N VAL A 158 -29.93 -20.36 13.45
CA VAL A 158 -30.46 -19.31 14.33
C VAL A 158 -30.36 -19.80 15.77
N THR A 159 -29.47 -19.20 16.56
CA THR A 159 -29.23 -19.58 17.97
C THR A 159 -30.19 -18.88 18.92
N ALA A 160 -30.65 -17.68 18.58
CA ALA A 160 -31.66 -16.91 19.31
C ALA A 160 -32.42 -15.96 18.37
N PRO A 161 -33.59 -15.41 18.77
CA PRO A 161 -34.27 -14.39 17.98
C PRO A 161 -33.43 -13.12 17.71
N THR A 162 -32.34 -12.93 18.45
CA THR A 162 -31.41 -11.80 18.33
C THR A 162 -30.05 -12.19 17.75
N GLN A 163 -29.80 -13.46 17.47
CA GLN A 163 -28.49 -13.93 17.02
C GLN A 163 -28.60 -15.15 16.10
N LEU A 164 -27.84 -15.13 15.01
CA LEU A 164 -27.67 -16.28 14.13
C LEU A 164 -26.20 -16.41 13.70
N GLN A 165 -25.81 -17.61 13.31
CA GLN A 165 -24.53 -17.91 12.68
C GLN A 165 -24.78 -18.31 11.23
N ALA A 166 -24.05 -17.68 10.30
CA ALA A 166 -24.12 -17.99 8.88
C ALA A 166 -22.74 -18.38 8.35
N ILE A 167 -22.66 -19.41 7.51
CA ILE A 167 -21.41 -19.82 6.86
C ILE A 167 -21.28 -19.09 5.52
N VAL A 168 -20.14 -18.43 5.29
CA VAL A 168 -19.87 -17.73 4.03
C VAL A 168 -19.93 -18.75 2.87
N PRO A 169 -20.86 -18.61 1.92
CA PRO A 169 -21.04 -19.60 0.87
C PRO A 169 -20.00 -19.46 -0.23
N GLY A 170 -19.78 -20.55 -0.98
CA GLY A 170 -19.02 -20.50 -2.22
C GLY A 170 -19.71 -19.58 -3.24
N GLY A 171 -18.94 -18.71 -3.90
CA GLY A 171 -19.47 -17.74 -4.85
C GLY A 171 -20.04 -16.46 -4.24
N ALA A 172 -19.93 -16.27 -2.93
CA ALA A 172 -20.24 -15.01 -2.27
C ALA A 172 -19.44 -13.84 -2.87
N ARG A 173 -20.02 -12.63 -2.83
CA ARG A 173 -19.35 -11.39 -3.24
C ARG A 173 -19.32 -10.41 -2.09
N SER A 174 -18.29 -9.55 -2.05
CA SER A 174 -18.25 -8.45 -1.09
C SER A 174 -19.47 -7.54 -1.28
N GLY A 175 -20.08 -7.12 -0.18
CA GLY A 175 -21.32 -6.34 -0.18
C GLY A 175 -22.12 -6.56 1.10
N PRO A 176 -23.30 -5.94 1.23
CA PRO A 176 -24.13 -6.11 2.41
C PRO A 176 -24.66 -7.55 2.53
N ILE A 177 -24.88 -8.00 3.76
CA ILE A 177 -25.55 -9.26 4.08
C ILE A 177 -27.05 -9.00 4.12
N SER A 178 -27.85 -9.85 3.49
CA SER A 178 -29.31 -9.84 3.63
C SER A 178 -29.80 -10.98 4.51
N VAL A 179 -30.74 -10.67 5.39
CA VAL A 179 -31.44 -11.64 6.24
C VAL A 179 -32.93 -11.52 5.94
N SER A 180 -33.56 -12.60 5.49
CA SER A 180 -34.96 -12.63 5.07
C SER A 180 -35.77 -13.62 5.90
N THR A 181 -36.99 -13.22 6.23
CA THR A 181 -38.06 -14.11 6.71
C THR A 181 -39.31 -13.86 5.86
N PHE A 182 -40.39 -14.60 6.10
CA PHE A 182 -41.67 -14.32 5.44
C PHE A 182 -42.25 -12.92 5.78
N ALA A 183 -41.79 -12.29 6.87
CA ALA A 183 -42.25 -10.98 7.29
C ALA A 183 -41.50 -9.82 6.61
N GLY A 184 -40.36 -10.08 5.98
CA GLY A 184 -39.57 -9.07 5.26
C GLY A 184 -38.08 -9.41 5.16
N THR A 185 -37.31 -8.47 4.62
CA THR A 185 -35.84 -8.59 4.47
C THR A 185 -35.15 -7.41 5.14
N ALA A 186 -34.11 -7.72 5.91
CA ALA A 186 -33.14 -6.76 6.42
C ALA A 186 -31.85 -6.83 5.59
N THR A 187 -31.16 -5.71 5.50
CA THR A 187 -29.86 -5.59 4.85
C THR A 187 -28.91 -4.92 5.83
N SER A 188 -27.71 -5.44 5.99
CA SER A 188 -26.73 -4.88 6.91
C SER A 188 -26.26 -3.50 6.45
N ALA A 189 -26.05 -2.58 7.40
CA ALA A 189 -25.56 -1.23 7.07
C ALA A 189 -24.10 -1.24 6.58
N MET A 190 -23.26 -2.11 7.18
CA MET A 190 -21.89 -2.35 6.71
C MET A 190 -21.87 -3.47 5.66
N SER A 191 -20.93 -3.38 4.71
CA SER A 191 -20.66 -4.48 3.78
C SER A 191 -19.75 -5.52 4.42
N PHE A 192 -20.05 -6.79 4.20
CA PHE A 192 -19.15 -7.90 4.45
C PHE A 192 -18.15 -8.00 3.29
N THR A 193 -16.86 -8.15 3.61
CA THR A 193 -15.83 -8.37 2.59
C THR A 193 -15.62 -9.87 2.41
N VAL A 194 -15.88 -10.37 1.20
CA VAL A 194 -15.57 -11.77 0.87
C VAL A 194 -14.07 -11.87 0.59
N GLY A 195 -13.40 -12.64 1.44
CA GLY A 195 -11.96 -12.64 1.63
C GLY A 195 -11.53 -11.83 2.86
N GLY A 196 -10.40 -12.18 3.47
CA GLY A 196 -9.81 -11.44 4.59
C GLY A 196 -9.05 -10.17 4.18
N PRO A 197 -8.40 -9.47 5.13
CA PRO A 197 -7.37 -8.49 4.75
C PRO A 197 -6.30 -9.19 3.92
N GLY A 198 -5.71 -8.45 2.97
CA GLY A 198 -4.61 -8.94 2.14
C GLY A 198 -3.42 -9.49 2.96
N PRO A 199 -2.41 -10.04 2.27
CA PRO A 199 -1.20 -10.52 2.94
C PRO A 199 -0.58 -9.42 3.82
N VAL A 200 0.14 -9.81 4.86
CA VAL A 200 0.90 -8.87 5.71
C VAL A 200 2.33 -9.37 5.82
N ILE A 201 3.30 -8.49 5.55
CA ILE A 201 4.72 -8.77 5.75
C ILE A 201 5.11 -8.27 7.14
N LEU A 202 5.64 -9.16 7.98
CA LEU A 202 6.18 -8.84 9.29
C LEU A 202 7.70 -8.61 9.23
N GLY A 203 8.39 -9.25 8.30
CA GLY A 203 9.83 -9.10 8.13
C GLY A 203 10.39 -9.94 6.99
N PHE A 204 11.69 -9.87 6.82
CA PHE A 204 12.45 -10.69 5.86
C PHE A 204 13.91 -10.81 6.29
N GLU A 205 14.55 -11.92 5.93
CA GLU A 205 15.96 -12.18 6.19
C GLU A 205 16.57 -13.00 5.04
N PRO A 206 17.79 -12.69 4.56
CA PRO A 206 18.62 -11.53 4.93
C PRO A 206 18.02 -10.18 4.52
N THR A 207 18.47 -9.09 5.16
CA THR A 207 18.06 -7.72 4.80
C THR A 207 18.79 -7.14 3.58
N SER A 208 19.80 -7.87 3.07
CA SER A 208 20.56 -7.53 1.88
C SER A 208 21.00 -8.79 1.14
N GLY A 209 21.24 -8.66 -0.17
CA GLY A 209 21.71 -9.78 -0.99
C GLY A 209 21.96 -9.39 -2.44
N ARG A 210 22.71 -10.23 -3.14
CA ARG A 210 22.98 -10.14 -4.57
C ARG A 210 21.87 -10.86 -5.35
N VAL A 211 21.80 -10.61 -6.66
CA VAL A 211 20.93 -11.37 -7.56
C VAL A 211 21.22 -12.87 -7.41
N GLY A 212 20.18 -13.67 -7.21
CA GLY A 212 20.26 -15.11 -6.97
C GLY A 212 20.27 -15.53 -5.50
N ASP A 213 20.57 -14.62 -4.56
CA ASP A 213 20.57 -14.95 -3.13
C ASP A 213 19.15 -15.29 -2.64
N GLY A 214 19.05 -16.27 -1.74
CA GLY A 214 17.78 -16.66 -1.12
C GLY A 214 17.34 -15.67 -0.05
N VAL A 215 16.05 -15.36 -0.01
CA VAL A 215 15.41 -14.48 0.98
C VAL A 215 14.17 -15.17 1.52
N VAL A 216 14.01 -15.16 2.84
CA VAL A 216 12.82 -15.64 3.54
C VAL A 216 12.01 -14.44 3.99
N ILE A 217 10.75 -14.37 3.57
CA ILE A 217 9.79 -13.35 3.98
C ILE A 217 8.85 -13.97 5.01
N THR A 218 8.71 -13.35 6.18
CA THR A 218 7.80 -13.77 7.24
C THR A 218 6.59 -12.84 7.33
N GLY A 219 5.44 -13.41 7.67
CA GLY A 219 4.19 -12.67 7.65
C GLY A 219 2.99 -13.52 8.07
N VAL A 220 1.82 -13.11 7.59
CA VAL A 220 0.57 -13.87 7.74
C VAL A 220 -0.27 -13.73 6.46
N ARG A 221 -1.16 -14.69 6.22
CA ARG A 221 -2.09 -14.70 5.08
C ARG A 221 -1.38 -14.76 3.72
N PHE A 222 -0.34 -15.59 3.63
CA PHE A 222 0.38 -15.82 2.38
C PHE A 222 -0.25 -16.90 1.49
N THR A 223 -1.21 -17.67 1.97
CA THR A 223 -1.97 -18.61 1.15
C THR A 223 -2.70 -17.86 0.04
N GLY A 224 -2.51 -18.30 -1.21
CA GLY A 224 -3.10 -17.67 -2.39
C GLY A 224 -2.34 -16.44 -2.90
N VAL A 225 -1.17 -16.10 -2.35
CA VAL A 225 -0.27 -15.10 -2.93
C VAL A 225 0.11 -15.50 -4.37
N THR A 226 0.12 -14.51 -5.25
CA THR A 226 0.36 -14.67 -6.70
C THR A 226 1.66 -14.03 -7.16
N ALA A 227 2.23 -13.09 -6.39
CA ALA A 227 3.52 -12.49 -6.73
C ALA A 227 4.28 -12.05 -5.48
N VAL A 228 5.61 -12.16 -5.57
CA VAL A 228 6.58 -11.49 -4.69
C VAL A 228 7.44 -10.60 -5.56
N ARG A 229 7.72 -9.37 -5.10
CA ARG A 229 8.53 -8.41 -5.87
C ARG A 229 9.56 -7.70 -5.02
N PHE A 230 10.74 -7.48 -5.61
CA PHE A 230 11.81 -6.62 -5.09
C PHE A 230 11.70 -5.26 -5.76
N ASN A 231 11.09 -4.30 -5.04
CA ASN A 231 10.84 -2.94 -5.52
C ASN A 231 10.31 -2.88 -6.98
N GLY A 232 9.24 -3.63 -7.23
CA GLY A 232 8.58 -3.73 -8.53
C GLY A 232 9.06 -4.86 -9.45
N THR A 233 10.21 -5.48 -9.18
CA THR A 233 10.74 -6.59 -9.99
C THR A 233 10.20 -7.93 -9.50
N ASN A 234 9.49 -8.68 -10.35
CA ASN A 234 8.94 -9.99 -9.99
C ASN A 234 10.06 -10.99 -9.64
N ALA A 235 9.85 -11.72 -8.56
CA ALA A 235 10.71 -12.81 -8.12
C ALA A 235 10.00 -14.16 -8.23
N VAL A 236 10.80 -15.22 -8.38
CA VAL A 236 10.32 -16.59 -8.21
C VAL A 236 10.26 -16.88 -6.72
N PHE A 237 9.15 -17.46 -6.27
CA PHE A 237 8.93 -17.76 -4.86
C PHE A 237 8.20 -19.10 -4.67
N SER A 238 8.30 -19.65 -3.47
CA SER A 238 7.55 -20.80 -2.99
C SER A 238 6.98 -20.50 -1.61
N LEU A 239 5.76 -20.95 -1.36
CA LEU A 239 5.12 -20.85 -0.07
C LEU A 239 5.50 -22.08 0.77
N THR A 240 6.17 -21.87 1.91
CA THR A 240 6.51 -22.96 2.85
C THR A 240 5.47 -23.11 3.96
N ALA A 241 4.80 -22.02 4.33
CA ALA A 241 3.66 -21.98 5.24
C ALA A 241 2.82 -20.72 4.97
N ASP A 242 1.59 -20.63 5.51
CA ASP A 242 0.77 -19.39 5.41
C ASP A 242 1.46 -18.15 6.01
N THR A 243 2.51 -18.37 6.81
CA THR A 243 3.29 -17.33 7.48
C THR A 243 4.69 -17.13 6.89
N GLN A 244 5.07 -17.89 5.85
CA GLN A 244 6.44 -17.86 5.33
C GLN A 244 6.50 -18.10 3.82
N ILE A 245 7.20 -17.20 3.13
CA ILE A 245 7.55 -17.31 1.72
C ILE A 245 9.07 -17.41 1.59
N GLN A 246 9.54 -18.34 0.77
CA GLN A 246 10.92 -18.39 0.31
C GLN A 246 10.99 -17.84 -1.12
N THR A 247 11.92 -16.93 -1.38
CA THR A 247 12.12 -16.30 -2.70
C THR A 247 13.62 -16.15 -2.97
N SER A 248 14.01 -15.82 -4.20
CA SER A 248 15.38 -15.37 -4.51
C SER A 248 15.37 -13.95 -5.07
N VAL A 249 16.46 -13.20 -4.87
CA VAL A 249 16.62 -11.86 -5.46
C VAL A 249 16.64 -11.97 -6.99
N PRO A 250 15.68 -11.38 -7.72
CA PRO A 250 15.59 -11.53 -9.17
C PRO A 250 16.61 -10.65 -9.90
N ALA A 251 16.93 -11.00 -11.16
CA ALA A 251 17.69 -10.13 -12.04
C ALA A 251 16.95 -8.80 -12.26
N GLY A 252 17.68 -7.68 -12.19
CA GLY A 252 17.09 -6.34 -12.29
C GLY A 252 16.43 -5.82 -11.01
N ALA A 253 16.50 -6.57 -9.89
CA ALA A 253 16.05 -6.10 -8.60
C ALA A 253 16.69 -4.76 -8.22
N LYS A 254 15.90 -3.91 -7.55
CA LYS A 254 16.36 -2.63 -7.02
C LYS A 254 16.24 -2.62 -5.51
N THR A 255 17.13 -1.91 -4.84
CA THR A 255 16.98 -1.61 -3.42
C THR A 255 15.64 -0.93 -3.17
N GLY A 256 14.94 -1.34 -2.12
CA GLY A 256 13.63 -0.79 -1.75
C GLY A 256 12.76 -1.81 -1.03
N PRO A 257 11.47 -1.49 -0.81
CA PRO A 257 10.56 -2.39 -0.12
C PRO A 257 10.30 -3.66 -0.95
N LEU A 258 10.09 -4.76 -0.23
CA LEU A 258 9.51 -5.97 -0.80
C LEU A 258 8.00 -5.82 -0.87
N SER A 259 7.37 -6.46 -1.84
CA SER A 259 5.91 -6.57 -1.89
C SER A 259 5.46 -7.99 -2.12
N VAL A 260 4.34 -8.34 -1.50
CA VAL A 260 3.67 -9.64 -1.61
C VAL A 260 2.24 -9.36 -2.06
N VAL A 261 1.84 -9.90 -3.19
CA VAL A 261 0.55 -9.62 -3.84
C VAL A 261 -0.34 -10.86 -3.80
N GLY A 262 -1.53 -10.74 -3.23
CA GLY A 262 -2.57 -11.75 -3.27
C GLY A 262 -3.85 -11.22 -3.92
N PRO A 263 -4.86 -12.08 -4.09
CA PRO A 263 -6.17 -11.70 -4.65
C PRO A 263 -6.90 -10.63 -3.83
N LEU A 264 -6.51 -10.46 -2.56
CA LEU A 264 -7.12 -9.54 -1.59
C LEU A 264 -6.29 -8.26 -1.37
N GLY A 265 -5.26 -8.03 -2.18
CA GLY A 265 -4.43 -6.84 -2.14
C GLY A 265 -2.94 -7.14 -2.06
N ALA A 266 -2.14 -6.08 -1.88
CA ALA A 266 -0.69 -6.17 -1.76
C ALA A 266 -0.22 -5.70 -0.37
N ALA A 267 0.72 -6.43 0.21
CA ALA A 267 1.53 -5.96 1.34
C ALA A 267 2.85 -5.40 0.86
N PHE A 268 3.38 -4.46 1.62
CA PHE A 268 4.71 -3.90 1.46
C PHE A 268 5.48 -4.06 2.77
N SER A 269 6.76 -4.37 2.69
CA SER A 269 7.62 -4.39 3.85
C SER A 269 7.93 -2.96 4.31
N GLU A 270 7.99 -2.74 5.62
CA GLU A 270 8.39 -1.44 6.18
C GLU A 270 9.89 -1.17 5.94
N ALA A 271 10.73 -2.17 6.16
CA ALA A 271 12.16 -2.10 5.85
C ALA A 271 12.44 -2.27 4.35
N HIS A 272 13.53 -1.68 3.88
CA HIS A 272 14.04 -1.86 2.53
C HIS A 272 15.01 -3.04 2.46
N PHE A 273 14.83 -3.89 1.45
CA PHE A 273 15.84 -4.87 1.07
C PHE A 273 16.95 -4.16 0.28
N GLN A 274 18.20 -4.38 0.66
CA GLN A 274 19.37 -3.80 -0.01
C GLN A 274 19.91 -4.75 -1.07
N VAL A 275 19.78 -4.38 -2.34
CA VAL A 275 20.37 -5.16 -3.44
C VAL A 275 21.85 -4.80 -3.56
N LEU A 276 22.71 -5.79 -3.34
CA LEU A 276 24.16 -5.61 -3.37
C LEU A 276 24.70 -5.76 -4.80
N THR A 277 25.49 -4.78 -5.24
CA THR A 277 26.30 -4.89 -6.46
C THR A 277 27.65 -5.51 -6.14
N PRO A 278 28.12 -6.52 -6.91
CA PRO A 278 29.48 -7.01 -6.77
C PRO A 278 30.49 -5.87 -6.95
N ALA A 279 31.59 -5.90 -6.19
CA ALA A 279 32.67 -4.93 -6.39
C ALA A 279 33.30 -5.13 -7.79
N PRO A 280 33.61 -4.04 -8.51
CA PRO A 280 34.29 -4.15 -9.79
C PRO A 280 35.70 -4.71 -9.58
N VAL A 281 36.27 -5.33 -10.60
CA VAL A 281 37.68 -5.75 -10.62
C VAL A 281 38.32 -5.18 -11.87
N VAL A 282 39.41 -4.44 -11.74
CA VAL A 282 40.20 -3.93 -12.87
C VAL A 282 41.42 -4.82 -13.08
N VAL A 283 41.47 -5.53 -14.21
CA VAL A 283 42.57 -6.44 -14.56
C VAL A 283 43.67 -5.70 -15.31
N GLY A 284 43.30 -4.75 -16.19
CA GLY A 284 44.26 -3.99 -16.98
C GLY A 284 43.58 -3.01 -17.91
N PHE A 285 44.37 -2.30 -18.71
CA PHE A 285 43.87 -1.33 -19.68
C PHE A 285 44.85 -1.18 -20.85
N THR A 286 44.33 -0.74 -22.00
CA THR A 286 45.13 -0.44 -23.19
C THR A 286 44.52 0.74 -23.96
N PRO A 287 45.32 1.68 -24.48
CA PRO A 287 46.78 1.80 -24.29
C PRO A 287 47.17 2.20 -22.85
N THR A 288 48.46 2.05 -22.50
CA THR A 288 48.98 2.40 -21.16
C THR A 288 49.33 3.88 -20.98
N SER A 289 49.33 4.63 -22.07
CA SER A 289 49.53 6.08 -22.10
C SER A 289 48.68 6.73 -23.19
N GLY A 290 48.45 8.03 -23.08
CA GLY A 290 47.78 8.80 -24.12
C GLY A 290 47.48 10.24 -23.70
N PRO A 291 47.22 11.13 -24.68
CA PRO A 291 46.85 12.50 -24.41
C PRO A 291 45.40 12.63 -23.92
N GLU A 292 45.03 13.83 -23.51
CA GLU A 292 43.63 14.21 -23.36
C GLU A 292 42.81 13.84 -24.62
N GLY A 293 41.63 13.26 -24.42
CA GLY A 293 40.76 12.80 -25.50
C GLY A 293 41.09 11.41 -26.05
N ALA A 294 42.20 10.78 -25.64
CA ALA A 294 42.51 9.42 -26.05
C ALA A 294 41.46 8.41 -25.54
N SER A 295 41.13 7.42 -26.36
CA SER A 295 40.26 6.30 -25.95
C SER A 295 41.09 5.19 -25.31
N VAL A 296 40.65 4.74 -24.13
CA VAL A 296 41.28 3.67 -23.33
C VAL A 296 40.25 2.58 -23.08
N THR A 297 40.62 1.36 -23.42
CA THR A 297 39.84 0.16 -23.09
C THR A 297 40.32 -0.40 -21.77
N ILE A 298 39.41 -0.55 -20.81
CA ILE A 298 39.64 -1.09 -19.47
C ILE A 298 39.03 -2.50 -19.40
N PHE A 299 39.82 -3.48 -18.97
CA PHE A 299 39.42 -4.88 -18.85
C PHE A 299 39.22 -5.26 -17.38
N GLY A 300 38.23 -6.12 -17.12
CA GLY A 300 37.88 -6.45 -15.74
C GLY A 300 36.72 -7.43 -15.59
N GLN A 301 36.01 -7.32 -14.47
CA GLN A 301 34.80 -8.08 -14.12
C GLN A 301 33.83 -7.19 -13.35
N ASN A 302 32.53 -7.55 -13.38
CA ASN A 302 31.43 -6.86 -12.69
C ASN A 302 31.24 -5.40 -13.14
N PHE A 303 31.35 -5.12 -14.45
CA PHE A 303 31.24 -3.76 -14.98
C PHE A 303 29.82 -3.31 -15.32
N LEU A 304 28.82 -4.20 -15.38
CA LEU A 304 27.44 -3.80 -15.73
C LEU A 304 26.81 -2.76 -14.77
N GLY A 305 27.30 -2.68 -13.53
CA GLY A 305 26.84 -1.71 -12.52
C GLY A 305 27.73 -0.48 -12.35
N VAL A 306 28.71 -0.27 -13.24
CA VAL A 306 29.67 0.83 -13.11
C VAL A 306 29.02 2.18 -13.39
N THR A 307 29.23 3.12 -12.48
CA THR A 307 28.67 4.48 -12.50
C THR A 307 29.74 5.56 -12.60
N GLY A 308 31.03 5.21 -12.46
CA GLY A 308 32.12 6.18 -12.57
C GLY A 308 33.44 5.57 -13.01
N VAL A 309 34.19 6.32 -13.81
CA VAL A 309 35.60 6.04 -14.14
C VAL A 309 36.40 7.32 -13.92
N THR A 310 37.59 7.23 -13.31
CA THR A 310 38.49 8.36 -13.14
C THR A 310 39.91 8.03 -13.56
N PHE A 311 40.64 9.01 -14.09
CA PHE A 311 42.06 8.93 -14.43
C PHE A 311 42.84 9.86 -13.52
N GLY A 312 43.66 9.30 -12.61
CA GLY A 312 44.41 10.11 -11.65
C GLY A 312 43.52 11.01 -10.77
N GLY A 313 42.29 10.57 -10.51
CA GLY A 313 41.28 11.32 -9.75
C GLY A 313 40.35 12.22 -10.58
N THR A 314 40.62 12.45 -11.86
CA THR A 314 39.77 13.27 -12.74
C THR A 314 38.69 12.39 -13.38
N ALA A 315 37.42 12.80 -13.29
CA ALA A 315 36.29 12.05 -13.84
C ALA A 315 36.31 11.98 -15.37
N ALA A 316 36.10 10.78 -15.91
CA ALA A 316 36.11 10.49 -17.34
C ALA A 316 34.70 10.21 -17.87
N THR A 317 34.50 10.45 -19.17
CA THR A 317 33.38 9.88 -19.91
C THR A 317 33.70 8.44 -20.28
N PHE A 318 32.70 7.56 -20.21
CA PHE A 318 32.90 6.14 -20.49
C PHE A 318 31.60 5.48 -20.96
N ALA A 319 31.75 4.30 -21.56
CA ALA A 319 30.68 3.37 -21.91
C ALA A 319 31.06 1.96 -21.46
N VAL A 320 30.15 1.27 -20.78
CA VAL A 320 30.29 -0.15 -20.46
C VAL A 320 29.90 -0.94 -21.71
N THR A 321 30.84 -1.64 -22.34
CA THR A 321 30.59 -2.40 -23.58
C THR A 321 30.31 -3.87 -23.30
N ALA A 322 30.78 -4.40 -22.16
CA ALA A 322 30.49 -5.72 -21.64
C ALA A 322 30.71 -5.75 -20.12
N ASP A 323 30.27 -6.81 -19.42
CA ASP A 323 30.55 -6.98 -17.99
C ASP A 323 32.05 -7.06 -17.67
N THR A 324 32.87 -7.33 -18.69
CA THR A 324 34.33 -7.43 -18.60
C THR A 324 35.08 -6.30 -19.29
N GLN A 325 34.37 -5.31 -19.86
CA GLN A 325 35.01 -4.25 -20.67
C GLN A 325 34.31 -2.88 -20.55
N ILE A 326 35.12 -1.84 -20.33
CA ILE A 326 34.71 -0.44 -20.38
C ILE A 326 35.57 0.29 -21.42
N GLN A 327 34.96 1.11 -22.25
CA GLN A 327 35.65 2.10 -23.06
C GLN A 327 35.55 3.46 -22.37
N ALA A 328 36.67 4.09 -22.04
CA ALA A 328 36.72 5.39 -21.40
C ALA A 328 37.57 6.38 -22.21
N THR A 329 37.30 7.67 -22.06
CA THR A 329 38.06 8.74 -22.71
C THR A 329 38.87 9.49 -21.66
N VAL A 330 40.17 9.71 -21.91
CA VAL A 330 41.05 10.48 -21.02
C VAL A 330 40.49 11.90 -20.89
N PRO A 331 40.10 12.35 -19.68
CA PRO A 331 39.44 13.64 -19.51
C PRO A 331 40.42 14.82 -19.51
N SER A 332 39.89 16.02 -19.77
CA SER A 332 40.62 17.28 -19.62
C SER A 332 41.17 17.43 -18.20
N GLY A 333 42.46 17.76 -18.10
CA GLY A 333 43.14 17.91 -16.81
C GLY A 333 43.36 16.59 -16.06
N ALA A 334 43.28 15.44 -16.74
CA ALA A 334 43.73 14.18 -16.19
C ALA A 334 45.19 14.27 -15.74
N LYS A 335 45.51 13.62 -14.63
CA LYS A 335 46.89 13.45 -14.15
C LYS A 335 47.32 12.01 -14.38
N THR A 336 48.62 11.81 -14.61
CA THR A 336 49.22 10.48 -14.55
C THR A 336 48.91 9.83 -13.20
N GLY A 337 48.34 8.64 -13.25
CA GLY A 337 47.83 7.96 -12.07
C GLY A 337 47.08 6.68 -12.41
N VAL A 338 46.58 6.00 -11.38
CA VAL A 338 45.73 4.81 -11.58
C VAL A 338 44.38 5.19 -12.18
N ILE A 339 43.78 4.23 -12.87
CA ILE A 339 42.39 4.32 -13.33
C ILE A 339 41.51 3.71 -12.24
N SER A 340 40.52 4.44 -11.77
CA SER A 340 39.56 3.95 -10.77
C SER A 340 38.18 3.78 -11.39
N VAL A 341 37.53 2.67 -11.06
CA VAL A 341 36.19 2.28 -11.50
C VAL A 341 35.29 2.17 -10.28
N LEU A 342 34.12 2.80 -10.33
CA LEU A 342 33.12 2.85 -9.26
C LEU A 342 31.84 2.14 -9.70
N ALA A 343 31.31 1.24 -8.88
CA ALA A 343 29.99 0.62 -9.05
C ALA A 343 29.20 0.71 -7.73
N GLY A 344 28.22 1.61 -7.68
CA GLY A 344 27.50 1.91 -6.45
C GLY A 344 28.42 2.50 -5.38
N THR A 345 28.56 1.81 -4.24
CA THR A 345 29.49 2.19 -3.14
C THR A 345 30.84 1.47 -3.21
N ALA A 346 31.01 0.51 -4.11
CA ALA A 346 32.24 -0.25 -4.26
C ALA A 346 33.12 0.34 -5.37
N SER A 347 34.43 0.34 -5.17
CA SER A 347 35.40 0.80 -6.17
C SER A 347 36.56 -0.18 -6.33
N ALA A 348 37.20 -0.11 -7.49
CA ALA A 348 38.45 -0.79 -7.77
C ALA A 348 39.36 0.11 -8.59
N SER A 349 40.66 -0.05 -8.41
CA SER A 349 41.67 0.68 -9.15
C SER A 349 42.54 -0.28 -9.94
N SER A 350 43.05 0.18 -11.08
CA SER A 350 44.06 -0.53 -11.83
C SER A 350 45.35 -0.65 -11.01
N GLN A 351 46.04 -1.78 -11.16
CA GLN A 351 47.38 -1.94 -10.56
C GLN A 351 48.43 -1.09 -11.28
N ALA A 352 48.33 -0.99 -12.61
CA ALA A 352 49.21 -0.17 -13.42
C ALA A 352 48.77 1.30 -13.41
N VAL A 353 49.73 2.20 -13.61
CA VAL A 353 49.53 3.65 -13.77
C VAL A 353 49.28 3.96 -15.24
N PHE A 354 48.27 4.75 -15.54
CA PHE A 354 48.07 5.33 -16.87
C PHE A 354 48.88 6.64 -16.96
N THR A 355 49.71 6.76 -17.99
CA THR A 355 50.52 7.95 -18.22
C THR A 355 49.79 8.94 -19.12
N VAL A 356 49.44 10.10 -18.58
CA VAL A 356 48.86 11.18 -19.38
C VAL A 356 50.00 11.92 -20.10
N THR A 357 49.97 11.91 -21.43
CA THR A 357 50.99 12.58 -22.25
C THR A 357 50.53 13.99 -22.62
N ALA A 358 51.45 14.95 -22.59
CA ALA A 358 51.17 16.34 -22.99
C ALA A 358 51.81 16.64 -24.34
N ALA A 359 51.18 17.54 -25.10
CA ALA A 359 51.76 18.04 -26.34
C ALA A 359 53.12 18.72 -26.04
N PRO A 360 54.10 18.62 -26.96
CA PRO A 360 55.36 19.33 -26.82
C PRO A 360 55.10 20.84 -26.73
N SER A 361 56.01 21.58 -26.10
CA SER A 361 56.03 23.03 -26.11
C SER A 361 57.44 23.54 -26.40
N ILE A 362 57.56 24.58 -27.24
CA ILE A 362 58.85 25.17 -27.58
C ILE A 362 58.94 26.56 -26.92
N THR A 363 59.89 26.73 -26.00
CA THR A 363 60.12 27.99 -25.29
C THR A 363 61.04 28.91 -26.07
N GLU A 364 62.13 28.36 -26.62
CA GLU A 364 63.12 29.06 -27.42
C GLU A 364 63.94 28.07 -28.25
N PHE A 365 64.68 28.60 -29.22
CA PHE A 365 65.69 27.86 -29.95
C PHE A 365 66.90 28.76 -30.21
N THR A 366 68.09 28.19 -30.19
CA THR A 366 69.34 28.93 -30.45
C THR A 366 70.30 28.12 -31.34
N PRO A 367 70.97 28.77 -32.30
CA PRO A 367 70.83 30.18 -32.71
C PRO A 367 69.47 30.46 -33.40
N ALA A 368 69.03 31.72 -33.40
CA ALA A 368 67.74 32.12 -33.99
C ALA A 368 67.72 32.08 -35.53
N ALA A 369 68.90 32.00 -36.16
CA ALA A 369 69.09 31.82 -37.58
C ALA A 369 70.35 30.98 -37.81
N GLY A 370 70.36 30.19 -38.88
CA GLY A 370 71.49 29.36 -39.28
C GLY A 370 71.37 28.92 -40.74
N ALA A 371 72.50 28.61 -41.37
CA ALA A 371 72.56 28.00 -42.68
C ALA A 371 72.27 26.48 -42.59
N PRO A 372 71.91 25.82 -43.71
CA PRO A 372 71.81 24.36 -43.74
C PRO A 372 73.08 23.69 -43.22
N GLY A 373 72.92 22.76 -42.27
CA GLY A 373 74.03 22.11 -41.58
C GLY A 373 74.36 22.68 -40.19
N ASP A 374 73.86 23.86 -39.85
CA ASP A 374 74.07 24.44 -38.51
C ASP A 374 73.26 23.68 -37.44
N GLN A 375 73.84 23.49 -36.27
CA GLN A 375 73.17 22.90 -35.11
C GLN A 375 72.25 23.92 -34.45
N VAL A 376 71.04 23.50 -34.10
CA VAL A 376 70.04 24.28 -33.37
C VAL A 376 69.63 23.51 -32.12
N ILE A 377 69.76 24.16 -30.97
CA ILE A 377 69.26 23.67 -29.69
C ILE A 377 67.85 24.23 -29.50
N VAL A 378 66.87 23.36 -29.29
CA VAL A 378 65.49 23.73 -29.02
C VAL A 378 65.17 23.41 -27.57
N ASN A 379 64.86 24.44 -26.78
CA ASN A 379 64.43 24.31 -25.39
C ASN A 379 62.90 24.33 -25.30
N GLY A 380 62.36 23.61 -24.33
CA GLY A 380 60.92 23.43 -24.21
C GLY A 380 60.50 22.47 -23.11
N ALA A 381 59.40 21.76 -23.33
CA ALA A 381 58.93 20.69 -22.45
C ALA A 381 58.21 19.59 -23.27
N HIS A 382 58.15 18.39 -22.69
CA HIS A 382 57.47 17.21 -23.24
C HIS A 382 58.08 16.69 -24.56
N PHE A 383 59.41 16.74 -24.69
CA PHE A 383 60.11 16.27 -25.88
C PHE A 383 60.43 14.77 -25.91
N ARG A 384 60.26 14.02 -24.80
CA ARG A 384 60.64 12.59 -24.75
C ARG A 384 60.02 11.71 -25.82
N GLU A 385 58.77 12.00 -26.23
CA GLU A 385 58.05 11.23 -27.25
C GLU A 385 58.03 11.94 -28.60
N THR A 386 58.96 12.87 -28.86
CA THR A 386 59.06 13.56 -30.15
C THR A 386 59.31 12.55 -31.28
N THR A 387 58.48 12.64 -32.31
CA THR A 387 58.54 11.79 -33.51
C THR A 387 58.99 12.54 -34.75
N ALA A 388 58.85 13.87 -34.78
CA ALA A 388 59.34 14.70 -35.87
C ALA A 388 59.72 16.11 -35.41
N VAL A 389 60.76 16.66 -36.03
CA VAL A 389 61.11 18.08 -35.99
C VAL A 389 61.15 18.60 -37.42
N LYS A 390 60.55 19.76 -37.69
CA LYS A 390 60.57 20.38 -39.02
C LYS A 390 60.90 21.87 -38.97
N PHE A 391 61.59 22.35 -39.99
CA PHE A 391 61.78 23.76 -40.29
C PHE A 391 60.83 24.14 -41.43
N GLY A 392 59.73 24.81 -41.10
CA GLY A 392 58.58 24.93 -41.99
C GLY A 392 58.02 23.56 -42.37
N GLY A 393 58.11 23.20 -43.65
CA GLY A 393 57.65 21.90 -44.17
C GLY A 393 58.72 20.79 -44.19
N VAL A 394 59.99 21.12 -43.95
CA VAL A 394 61.12 20.21 -44.20
C VAL A 394 61.52 19.48 -42.92
N SER A 395 61.54 18.15 -42.96
CA SER A 395 61.96 17.31 -41.84
C SER A 395 63.45 17.46 -41.53
N ALA A 396 63.77 17.62 -40.26
CA ALA A 396 65.13 17.67 -39.74
C ALA A 396 65.48 16.40 -38.97
N VAL A 397 66.77 16.07 -38.95
CA VAL A 397 67.31 15.06 -38.03
C VAL A 397 67.46 15.71 -36.66
N PHE A 398 67.05 15.00 -35.62
CA PHE A 398 67.09 15.50 -34.25
C PHE A 398 67.50 14.39 -33.26
N THR A 399 67.95 14.83 -32.10
CA THR A 399 68.24 14.00 -30.93
C THR A 399 67.57 14.65 -29.73
N VAL A 400 66.71 13.91 -29.03
CA VAL A 400 66.15 14.37 -27.76
C VAL A 400 67.19 14.13 -26.66
N THR A 401 67.75 15.19 -26.12
CA THR A 401 68.79 15.12 -25.08
C THR A 401 68.19 15.14 -23.68
N ALA A 402 67.05 15.80 -23.50
CA ALA A 402 66.26 15.81 -22.27
C ALA A 402 64.77 16.01 -22.58
N ASP A 403 63.87 15.83 -21.60
CA ASP A 403 62.44 16.16 -21.82
C ASP A 403 62.21 17.65 -22.11
N THR A 404 63.17 18.49 -21.74
CA THR A 404 63.15 19.95 -21.91
C THR A 404 64.06 20.45 -23.01
N GLN A 405 64.78 19.56 -23.72
CA GLN A 405 65.74 19.97 -24.73
C GLN A 405 65.88 18.92 -25.84
N LEU A 406 65.89 19.37 -27.09
CA LEU A 406 66.30 18.57 -28.23
C LEU A 406 67.32 19.35 -29.05
N GLU A 407 68.22 18.61 -29.70
CA GLU A 407 69.18 19.15 -30.66
C GLU A 407 68.73 18.72 -32.05
N THR A 408 68.79 19.63 -33.02
CA THR A 408 68.44 19.37 -34.41
C THR A 408 69.43 20.09 -35.32
N VAL A 409 69.50 19.68 -36.58
CA VAL A 409 70.32 20.38 -37.60
C VAL A 409 69.40 21.04 -38.61
N VAL A 410 69.74 22.26 -39.06
CA VAL A 410 68.98 22.96 -40.13
C VAL A 410 69.06 22.11 -41.41
N PRO A 411 67.95 21.56 -41.92
CA PRO A 411 67.97 20.68 -43.07
C PRO A 411 68.18 21.47 -44.37
N VAL A 412 68.76 20.82 -45.38
CA VAL A 412 68.86 21.40 -46.74
C VAL A 412 67.45 21.66 -47.28
N GLY A 413 67.23 22.85 -47.80
CA GLY A 413 65.92 23.30 -48.30
C GLY A 413 65.00 23.90 -47.23
N ALA A 414 65.46 24.05 -45.99
CA ALA A 414 64.75 24.84 -44.98
C ALA A 414 64.53 26.28 -45.47
N THR A 415 63.35 26.81 -45.20
CA THR A 415 62.99 28.22 -45.44
C THR A 415 63.00 29.00 -44.13
N ASN A 416 62.92 30.34 -44.19
CA ASN A 416 62.63 31.19 -43.02
C ASN A 416 61.19 30.97 -42.53
N ALA A 417 60.95 29.83 -41.90
CA ALA A 417 59.65 29.39 -41.41
C ALA A 417 59.79 28.83 -39.97
N PRO A 418 58.69 28.80 -39.20
CA PRO A 418 58.71 28.30 -37.83
C PRO A 418 59.28 26.89 -37.69
N ILE A 419 59.94 26.63 -36.55
CA ILE A 419 60.29 25.28 -36.13
C ILE A 419 59.04 24.62 -35.55
N SER A 420 58.77 23.38 -35.95
CA SER A 420 57.72 22.57 -35.36
C SER A 420 58.27 21.28 -34.77
N VAL A 421 57.71 20.86 -33.64
CA VAL A 421 58.05 19.63 -32.91
C VAL A 421 56.76 18.84 -32.72
N THR A 422 56.71 17.62 -33.24
CA THR A 422 55.53 16.74 -33.22
C THR A 422 55.79 15.52 -32.34
N ALA A 423 54.85 15.22 -31.45
CA ALA A 423 54.76 14.00 -30.65
C ALA A 423 53.35 13.39 -30.79
N PRO A 424 53.10 12.15 -30.32
CA PRO A 424 51.76 11.55 -30.35
C PRO A 424 50.67 12.42 -29.70
N ALA A 425 51.05 13.21 -28.68
CA ALA A 425 50.16 14.11 -27.97
C ALA A 425 49.86 15.44 -28.70
N GLY A 426 50.58 15.78 -29.78
CA GLY A 426 50.34 17.01 -30.56
C GLY A 426 51.59 17.60 -31.20
N THR A 427 51.45 18.79 -31.80
CA THR A 427 52.56 19.54 -32.42
C THR A 427 52.67 20.93 -31.81
N ALA A 428 53.88 21.30 -31.39
CA ALA A 428 54.25 22.68 -31.08
C ALA A 428 54.88 23.35 -32.29
N VAL A 429 54.66 24.65 -32.43
CA VAL A 429 55.24 25.48 -33.48
C VAL A 429 55.77 26.76 -32.85
N ARG A 430 56.98 27.18 -33.22
CA ARG A 430 57.59 28.44 -32.76
C ARG A 430 58.28 29.16 -33.91
N ALA A 431 57.91 30.42 -34.09
CA ALA A 431 58.49 31.32 -35.08
C ALA A 431 59.78 31.98 -34.56
#